data_AF-A0A9D6EJ59-F1
#
_entry.id   AF-A0A9D6EJ59-F1
#
_cell.length_a   1.000
_cell.length_b   1.000
_cell.length_c   1.000
_cell.angle_alpha   90.00
_cell.angle_beta   90.00
_cell.angle_gamma   90.00
#
_symmetry.space_group_name_H-M   'P 1'
#
loop_
_entity.id
_entity.type
_entity.pdbx_description
1 polymer ?
#
loop_
_entity_poly.entity_id
_entity_poly.type
_entity_poly.pdbx_seq_one_letter_code
_entity_poly.pdbx_strand_id
1 'polypeptide(L)'
;MERTRGIGVLELVTARLVAAVAAAGLLTYFRSTEEAVKSVTEEKVLERSRLVADRSTAGALRAAVTVYFGREGRFPPDKAAVDALVHPPPAFQCPGNDYTYDPAPGTITLAINDLARC
;
A
#
# COMPACT_ATOMS: atom_id res chain seq x y z
N MET A 1 64.36 18.80 10.49
CA MET A 1 63.85 20.17 10.71
C MET A 1 62.37 20.19 10.36
N GLU A 2 61.53 19.81 11.32
CA GLU A 2 60.07 19.86 11.19
C GLU A 2 59.60 21.29 11.37
N ARG A 3 58.99 21.88 10.33
CA ARG A 3 58.25 23.14 10.46
C ARG A 3 56.89 22.83 11.10
N THR A 4 56.80 22.93 12.41
CA THR A 4 55.52 23.12 13.09
C THR A 4 55.03 24.55 12.80
N ARG A 5 54.35 24.72 11.67
CA ARG A 5 53.52 25.91 11.42
C ARG A 5 52.27 25.78 12.30
N GLY A 6 52.20 26.56 13.37
CA GLY A 6 51.02 26.64 14.21
C GLY A 6 49.83 27.14 13.40
N ILE A 7 48.76 26.36 13.36
CA ILE A 7 47.53 26.70 12.64
C ILE A 7 46.90 27.93 13.32
N GLY A 8 46.66 28.99 12.55
CA GLY A 8 46.07 30.22 13.06
C GLY A 8 44.58 30.05 13.38
N VAL A 9 44.07 30.77 14.39
CA VAL A 9 42.64 30.75 14.76
C VAL A 9 41.73 31.05 13.56
N LEU A 10 42.15 31.98 12.70
CA LEU A 10 41.43 32.32 11.47
C LEU A 10 41.31 31.15 10.49
N GLU A 11 42.36 30.34 10.37
CA GLU A 11 42.41 29.19 9.47
C GLU A 11 41.48 28.07 9.97
N LEU A 12 41.45 27.84 11.29
CA LEU A 12 40.51 26.91 11.93
C LEU A 12 39.05 27.33 11.75
N VAL A 13 38.76 28.63 11.91
CA VAL A 13 37.40 29.17 11.70
C VAL A 13 36.96 28.99 10.25
N THR A 14 37.85 29.29 9.30
CA THR A 14 37.55 29.16 7.86
C THR A 14 37.33 27.70 7.47
N ALA A 15 38.18 26.78 7.92
CA ALA A 15 38.03 25.35 7.65
C ALA A 15 36.70 24.79 8.17
N ARG A 16 36.27 25.22 9.38
CA ARG A 16 34.97 24.82 9.94
C ARG A 16 33.79 25.38 9.15
N LEU A 17 33.88 26.62 8.68
CA LEU A 17 32.83 27.22 7.86
C LEU A 17 32.62 26.43 6.56
N VAL A 18 33.71 26.07 5.87
CA VAL A 18 33.64 25.27 4.64
C VAL A 18 33.06 23.88 4.92
N ALA A 19 33.51 23.22 6.00
CA ALA A 19 32.97 21.92 6.39
C ALA A 19 31.47 21.98 6.70
N ALA A 20 31.01 23.04 7.37
CA ALA A 20 29.59 23.22 7.68
C ALA A 20 28.74 23.44 6.43
N VAL A 21 29.21 24.23 5.47
CA VAL A 21 28.51 24.46 4.19
C VAL A 21 28.46 23.16 3.38
N ALA A 22 29.57 22.42 3.31
CA ALA A 22 29.61 21.13 2.62
C ALA A 22 28.65 20.10 3.25
N ALA A 23 28.63 20.01 4.58
CA ALA A 23 27.72 19.13 5.31
C ALA A 23 26.25 19.53 5.11
N ALA A 24 25.94 20.83 5.14
CA ALA A 24 24.60 21.34 4.87
C ALA A 24 24.12 21.00 3.45
N GLY A 25 24.98 21.18 2.44
CA GLY A 25 24.68 20.80 1.06
C GLY A 25 24.40 19.31 0.90
N LEU A 26 25.21 18.45 1.52
CA LEU A 26 24.99 17.00 1.52
C LEU A 26 23.65 16.63 2.17
N LEU A 27 23.31 17.23 3.32
CA LEU A 27 22.05 16.96 4.02
C LEU A 27 20.83 17.37 3.19
N THR A 28 20.89 18.51 2.48
CA THR A 28 19.79 18.93 1.61
C THR A 28 19.58 17.97 0.44
N TYR A 29 20.67 17.43 -0.12
CA TYR A 29 20.60 16.44 -1.19
C TYR A 29 19.93 15.14 -0.71
N PHE A 30 20.36 14.60 0.44
CA PHE A 30 19.77 13.38 1.00
C PHE A 30 18.32 13.55 1.47
N ARG A 31 17.93 14.71 2.01
CA ARG A 31 16.52 14.96 2.37
C ARG A 31 15.60 14.91 1.15
N SER A 32 16.02 15.47 0.01
CA SER A 32 15.22 15.46 -1.21
C SER A 32 14.95 14.05 -1.74
N THR A 33 15.88 13.11 -1.53
CA THR A 33 15.71 11.71 -1.96
C THR A 33 14.89 10.89 -0.97
N GLU A 34 15.03 11.15 0.33
CA GLU A 34 14.21 10.48 1.35
C GLU A 34 12.72 10.81 1.24
N GLU A 35 12.37 12.07 0.98
CA GLU A 35 10.97 12.50 0.85
C GLU A 35 10.30 11.86 -0.38
N ALA A 36 11.02 11.77 -1.50
CA ALA A 36 10.52 11.12 -2.72
C ALA A 36 10.34 9.60 -2.54
N VAL A 37 11.25 8.93 -1.82
CA VAL A 37 11.11 7.49 -1.55
C VAL A 37 9.97 7.22 -0.56
N LYS A 38 9.79 8.08 0.44
CA LYS A 38 8.72 7.94 1.44
C LYS A 38 7.34 8.00 0.79
N SER A 39 7.06 9.02 -0.03
CA SER A 39 5.75 9.17 -0.67
C SER A 39 5.41 8.01 -1.61
N VAL A 40 6.38 7.56 -2.44
CA VAL A 40 6.19 6.42 -3.35
C VAL A 40 5.99 5.11 -2.58
N THR A 41 6.68 4.94 -1.45
CA THR A 41 6.53 3.74 -0.63
C THR A 41 5.18 3.73 0.09
N GLU A 42 4.77 4.87 0.63
CA GLU A 42 3.50 5.01 1.34
C GLU A 42 2.30 4.75 0.42
N GLU A 43 2.29 5.34 -0.78
CA GLU A 43 1.23 5.12 -1.77
C GLU A 43 1.13 3.63 -2.14
N LYS A 44 2.26 2.97 -2.44
CA LYS A 44 2.28 1.54 -2.76
C LYS A 44 1.83 0.66 -1.60
N VAL A 45 2.13 1.04 -0.36
CA VAL A 45 1.69 0.31 0.84
C VAL A 45 0.18 0.45 1.01
N LEU A 46 -0.37 1.64 0.76
CA LEU A 46 -1.81 1.89 0.80
C LEU A 46 -2.55 1.08 -0.26
N GLU A 47 -2.14 1.12 -1.53
CA GLU A 47 -2.79 0.33 -2.59
C GLU A 47 -2.73 -1.17 -2.32
N ARG A 48 -1.59 -1.65 -1.80
CA ARG A 48 -1.45 -3.07 -1.43
C ARG A 48 -2.40 -3.44 -0.30
N SER A 49 -2.60 -2.55 0.66
CA SER A 49 -3.52 -2.76 1.77
C SER A 49 -4.97 -2.81 1.29
N ARG A 50 -5.36 -1.92 0.36
CA ARG A 50 -6.69 -1.94 -0.28
C ARG A 50 -6.95 -3.24 -1.03
N LEU A 51 -6.00 -3.69 -1.86
CA LEU A 51 -6.14 -4.94 -2.60
C LEU A 51 -6.24 -6.17 -1.69
N VAL A 52 -5.50 -6.19 -0.58
CA VAL A 52 -5.61 -7.27 0.43
C VAL A 52 -6.97 -7.23 1.11
N ALA A 53 -7.48 -6.05 1.45
CA ALA A 53 -8.83 -5.90 2.00
C ALA A 53 -9.88 -6.44 1.02
N ASP A 54 -9.80 -6.10 -0.26
CA ASP A 54 -10.77 -6.55 -1.27
C ASP A 54 -10.74 -8.07 -1.48
N ARG A 55 -9.54 -8.66 -1.49
CA ARG A 55 -9.39 -10.12 -1.54
C ARG A 55 -9.99 -10.79 -0.31
N SER A 56 -9.86 -10.17 0.87
CA SER A 56 -10.45 -10.69 2.11
C SER A 56 -11.98 -10.61 2.08
N THR A 57 -12.55 -9.50 1.57
CA THR A 57 -13.99 -9.33 1.36
C THR A 57 -14.53 -10.40 0.39
N ALA A 58 -13.84 -10.62 -0.74
CA ALA A 58 -14.21 -11.69 -1.66
C ALA A 58 -14.09 -13.09 -1.02
N GLY A 59 -13.12 -13.31 -0.14
CA GLY A 59 -13.00 -14.52 0.68
C GLY A 59 -14.18 -14.72 1.62
N ALA A 60 -14.64 -13.65 2.29
CA ALA A 60 -15.80 -13.69 3.18
C ALA A 60 -17.09 -14.01 2.41
N LEU A 61 -17.29 -13.42 1.22
CA LEU A 61 -18.43 -13.75 0.36
C LEU A 61 -18.41 -15.24 -0.05
N ARG A 62 -17.25 -15.79 -0.42
CA ARG A 62 -17.11 -17.24 -0.72
C ARG A 62 -17.48 -18.13 0.45
N ALA A 63 -17.05 -17.74 1.66
CA ALA A 63 -17.42 -18.44 2.87
C ALA A 63 -18.95 -18.37 3.11
N ALA A 64 -19.57 -17.21 2.92
CA ALA A 64 -21.03 -17.05 3.04
C ALA A 64 -21.80 -17.92 2.04
N VAL A 65 -21.37 -17.96 0.78
CA VAL A 65 -21.96 -18.85 -0.25
C VAL A 65 -21.82 -20.32 0.13
N THR A 66 -20.67 -20.72 0.67
CA THR A 66 -20.44 -22.10 1.12
C THR A 66 -21.36 -22.47 2.28
N VAL A 67 -21.54 -21.56 3.25
CA VAL A 67 -22.48 -21.74 4.36
C VAL A 67 -23.92 -21.83 3.85
N TYR A 68 -24.30 -20.98 2.90
CA TYR A 68 -25.62 -21.02 2.27
C TYR A 68 -25.86 -22.36 1.58
N PHE A 69 -24.90 -22.86 0.80
CA PHE A 69 -25.00 -24.17 0.15
C PHE A 69 -25.15 -25.30 1.17
N GLY A 70 -24.40 -25.26 2.27
CA GLY A 70 -24.51 -26.24 3.36
C GLY A 70 -25.87 -26.25 4.05
N ARG A 71 -26.60 -25.12 4.04
CA ARG A 71 -27.93 -25.00 4.66
C ARG A 71 -29.07 -25.31 3.70
N GLU A 72 -29.00 -24.80 2.48
CA GLU A 72 -30.09 -24.83 1.51
C GLU A 72 -29.92 -25.96 0.47
N GLY A 73 -28.76 -26.62 0.41
CA GLY A 73 -28.44 -27.66 -0.56
C GLY A 73 -28.27 -27.15 -2.00
N ARG A 74 -28.25 -25.83 -2.21
CA ARG A 74 -28.12 -25.16 -3.51
C ARG A 74 -27.37 -23.85 -3.37
N PHE A 75 -26.74 -23.40 -4.45
CA PHE A 75 -26.09 -22.10 -4.47
C PHE A 75 -27.10 -20.94 -4.55
N PRO A 76 -26.75 -19.73 -4.09
CA PRO A 76 -27.55 -18.53 -4.32
C PRO A 76 -27.85 -18.35 -5.81
N PRO A 77 -29.08 -17.94 -6.18
CA PRO A 77 -29.52 -17.89 -7.58
C PRO A 77 -28.82 -16.78 -8.40
N ASP A 78 -28.43 -15.69 -7.75
CA ASP A 78 -27.84 -14.52 -8.40
C ASP A 78 -26.95 -13.75 -7.42
N LYS A 79 -26.29 -12.71 -7.95
CA LYS A 79 -25.37 -11.85 -7.18
C LYS A 79 -26.09 -11.10 -6.05
N ALA A 80 -27.33 -10.64 -6.26
CA ALA A 80 -28.08 -9.90 -5.26
C ALA A 80 -28.43 -10.79 -4.06
N ALA A 81 -28.70 -12.07 -4.28
CA ALA A 81 -28.87 -13.05 -3.22
C ALA A 81 -27.58 -13.24 -2.41
N VAL A 82 -26.39 -13.18 -3.05
CA VAL A 82 -25.09 -13.20 -2.36
C VAL A 82 -24.87 -11.94 -1.53
N ASP A 83 -25.17 -10.76 -2.09
CA ASP A 83 -25.06 -9.47 -1.38
C ASP A 83 -25.93 -9.46 -0.11
N ALA A 84 -27.12 -10.08 -0.17
CA ALA A 84 -28.02 -10.21 0.96
C ALA A 84 -27.51 -11.17 2.06
N LEU A 85 -26.50 -12.02 1.78
CA LEU A 85 -25.92 -12.93 2.79
C LEU A 85 -25.02 -12.21 3.79
N VAL A 86 -24.52 -11.03 3.44
CA VAL A 86 -23.61 -10.25 4.29
C VAL A 86 -24.25 -8.90 4.65
N HIS A 87 -24.03 -8.48 5.90
CA HIS A 87 -24.46 -7.17 6.38
C HIS A 87 -23.33 -6.56 7.22
N PRO A 88 -22.88 -5.32 6.91
CA PRO A 88 -23.32 -4.47 5.81
C PRO A 88 -22.94 -5.03 4.41
N PRO A 89 -23.53 -4.49 3.32
CA PRO A 89 -23.14 -4.84 1.96
C PRO A 89 -21.62 -4.72 1.75
N PRO A 90 -21.01 -5.58 0.91
CA PRO A 90 -19.57 -5.56 0.70
C PRO A 90 -19.13 -4.25 0.05
N ALA A 91 -18.17 -3.58 0.67
CA ALA A 91 -17.56 -2.36 0.14
C ALA A 91 -16.09 -2.63 -0.18
N PHE A 92 -15.75 -2.52 -1.46
CA PHE A 92 -14.37 -2.65 -1.93
C PHE A 92 -13.63 -1.32 -1.80
N GLN A 93 -12.34 -1.41 -1.49
CA GLN A 93 -11.45 -0.29 -1.24
C GLN A 93 -10.72 0.16 -2.50
N CYS A 94 -10.47 -0.75 -3.46
CA CYS A 94 -9.93 -0.36 -4.76
C CYS A 94 -11.00 0.41 -5.56
N PRO A 95 -10.67 1.59 -6.13
CA PRO A 95 -11.63 2.41 -6.87
C PRO A 95 -12.28 1.64 -8.03
N GLY A 96 -13.62 1.61 -8.06
CA GLY A 96 -14.37 0.92 -9.10
C GLY A 96 -14.28 -0.61 -9.06
N ASN A 97 -13.76 -1.19 -7.99
CA ASN A 97 -13.71 -2.63 -7.82
C ASN A 97 -15.08 -3.21 -7.44
N ASP A 98 -15.31 -4.43 -7.89
CA ASP A 98 -16.53 -5.18 -7.68
C ASP A 98 -16.21 -6.69 -7.82
N TYR A 99 -17.21 -7.55 -7.65
CA TYR A 99 -17.09 -8.98 -7.88
C TYR A 99 -18.12 -9.50 -8.89
N THR A 100 -17.75 -10.57 -9.57
CA THR A 100 -18.66 -11.39 -10.37
C THR A 100 -19.02 -12.66 -9.61
N TYR A 101 -20.23 -13.14 -9.84
CA TYR A 101 -20.75 -14.35 -9.25
C TYR A 101 -21.30 -15.27 -10.35
N ASP A 102 -20.85 -16.52 -10.35
CA ASP A 102 -21.38 -17.57 -11.20
C ASP A 102 -22.24 -18.53 -10.35
N PRO A 103 -23.56 -18.56 -10.56
CA PRO A 103 -24.48 -19.36 -9.74
C PRO A 103 -24.37 -20.87 -9.98
N ALA A 104 -23.80 -21.32 -11.10
CA ALA A 104 -23.69 -22.76 -11.39
C ALA A 104 -22.65 -23.46 -10.48
N PRO A 105 -21.38 -23.01 -10.44
CA PRO A 105 -20.39 -23.51 -9.48
C PRO A 105 -20.40 -22.74 -8.14
N GLY A 106 -21.18 -21.66 -7.99
CA GLY A 106 -21.16 -20.80 -6.80
C GLY A 106 -19.88 -19.97 -6.67
N THR A 107 -19.20 -19.68 -7.79
CA THR A 107 -17.87 -19.07 -7.79
C THR A 107 -17.96 -17.55 -7.68
N ILE A 108 -17.14 -16.98 -6.81
CA ILE A 108 -16.95 -15.53 -6.70
C ILE A 108 -15.56 -15.15 -7.21
N THR A 109 -15.50 -14.17 -8.10
CA THR A 109 -14.26 -13.64 -8.68
C THR A 109 -14.22 -12.13 -8.53
N LEU A 110 -13.07 -11.60 -8.09
CA LEU A 110 -12.86 -10.16 -7.94
C LEU A 110 -12.52 -9.55 -9.32
N ALA A 111 -13.14 -8.43 -9.68
CA ALA A 111 -12.94 -7.77 -10.96
C ALA A 111 -11.53 -7.16 -11.08
N ILE A 112 -11.08 -6.47 -10.03
CA ILE A 112 -9.72 -5.93 -9.89
C ILE A 112 -8.98 -6.77 -8.86
N ASN A 113 -8.03 -7.58 -9.33
CA ASN A 113 -7.26 -8.49 -8.48
C ASN A 113 -5.74 -8.29 -8.59
N ASP A 114 -5.30 -7.15 -9.13
CA ASP A 114 -3.90 -6.78 -9.24
C ASP A 114 -3.67 -5.34 -8.77
N LEU A 115 -2.41 -5.08 -8.40
CA LEU A 115 -1.97 -3.82 -7.80
C LEU A 115 -1.70 -2.72 -8.84
N ALA A 116 -1.85 -2.99 -10.14
CA ALA A 116 -1.67 -1.94 -11.15
C ALA A 116 -3.00 -1.25 -11.47
N ARG A 117 -4.12 -1.92 -11.20
CA ARG A 117 -5.48 -1.44 -11.39
C ARG A 117 -6.18 -1.03 -10.09
N CYS A 118 -5.55 -1.33 -8.94
CA CYS A 118 -5.77 -0.70 -7.65
C CYS A 118 -4.61 0.30 -7.51
#